data_AF-A0A5C6P8G5-F1
#
_entry.id   AF-A0A5C6P8G5-F1
#
_cell.length_a   1.000
_cell.length_b   1.000
_cell.length_c   1.000
_cell.angle_alpha   90.00
_cell.angle_beta   90.00
_cell.angle_gamma   90.00
#
_symmetry.space_group_name_H-M   'P 1'
#
loop_
_entity.id
_entity.type
_entity.pdbx_description
1 polymer ?
#
loop_
_entity_poly.entity_id
_entity_poly.type
_entity_poly.pdbx_seq_one_letter_code
_entity_poly.pdbx_strand_id
1 'polypeptide(L)'
;MFEILLGGLELDQDNNVLLLDQELASMRSGRAFLSQINDNIPRTPSSMMQMASMLHSQRSRSLPPAQFDRVVLSLVYSALQGQQQDGEERQAWGEVLLQLANVTVHELRGSYLFSYA
;
A
#
# COMPACT_ATOMS: atom_id res chain seq x y z
N MET A 1 7.51 -10.00 -0.78
CA MET A 1 7.09 -8.61 -1.05
C MET A 1 8.15 -7.88 -1.87
N PHE A 2 9.36 -7.66 -1.34
CA PHE A 2 10.40 -6.89 -2.05
C PHE A 2 10.72 -7.39 -3.47
N GLU A 3 10.97 -8.68 -3.65
CA GLU A 3 11.23 -9.28 -4.98
C GLU A 3 10.07 -9.04 -5.96
N ILE A 4 8.83 -9.13 -5.48
CA ILE A 4 7.63 -8.86 -6.28
C ILE A 4 7.58 -7.38 -6.72
N LEU A 5 7.89 -6.45 -5.82
CA LEU A 5 7.92 -5.01 -6.16
C LEU A 5 9.05 -4.67 -7.14
N LEU A 6 10.19 -5.34 -7.03
CA LEU A 6 11.32 -5.18 -7.96
C LEU A 6 11.04 -5.78 -9.34
N GLY A 7 10.20 -6.82 -9.42
CA GLY A 7 9.74 -7.43 -10.67
C GLY A 7 8.86 -6.53 -11.54
N GLY A 8 8.53 -5.33 -11.06
CA GLY A 8 7.75 -4.33 -11.79
C GLY A 8 6.25 -4.57 -11.68
N LEU A 9 5.53 -3.48 -11.40
CA LEU A 9 4.07 -3.47 -11.30
C LEU A 9 3.50 -2.44 -12.27
N GLU A 10 2.34 -2.75 -12.83
CA GLU A 10 1.59 -1.84 -13.68
C GLU A 10 0.12 -1.85 -13.27
N LEU A 11 -0.60 -0.79 -13.61
CA LEU A 11 -2.04 -0.71 -13.47
C LEU A 11 -2.69 -0.90 -14.85
N ASP A 12 -3.70 -1.75 -14.91
CA ASP A 12 -4.53 -1.88 -16.12
C ASP A 12 -5.59 -0.76 -16.22
N GLN A 13 -6.44 -0.84 -17.25
CA GLN A 13 -7.51 0.14 -17.49
C GLN A 13 -8.59 0.13 -16.41
N ASP A 14 -8.72 -0.97 -15.67
CA ASP A 14 -9.66 -1.14 -14.56
C ASP A 14 -9.02 -0.83 -13.20
N ASN A 15 -7.79 -0.28 -13.22
CA ASN A 15 -6.97 0.00 -12.04
C ASN A 15 -6.61 -1.23 -11.20
N ASN A 16 -6.55 -2.42 -11.81
CA ASN A 16 -5.97 -3.59 -11.19
C ASN A 16 -4.45 -3.57 -11.33
N VAL A 17 -3.77 -3.97 -10.27
CA VAL A 17 -2.32 -4.16 -10.28
C VAL A 17 -2.02 -5.47 -10.99
N LEU A 18 -1.09 -5.39 -11.94
CA LEU A 18 -0.49 -6.50 -12.65
C LEU A 18 0.99 -6.63 -12.24
N LEU A 19 1.50 -7.85 -12.29
CA LEU A 19 2.93 -8.15 -12.07
C LEU A 19 3.57 -8.46 -13.42
N LEU A 20 4.59 -7.67 -13.79
CA LEU A 20 5.24 -7.75 -15.10
C LEU A 20 6.12 -9.00 -15.22
N ASP A 21 6.75 -9.39 -14.12
CA ASP A 21 7.50 -10.64 -14.03
C ASP A 21 6.54 -11.85 -14.07
N GLN A 22 6.53 -12.55 -15.21
CA GLN A 22 5.64 -13.69 -15.45
C GLN A 22 5.97 -14.89 -14.57
N GLU A 23 7.24 -15.09 -14.22
CA GLU A 23 7.65 -16.19 -13.34
C GLU A 23 7.06 -15.94 -11.95
N LEU A 24 7.29 -14.75 -11.38
CA LEU A 24 6.74 -14.36 -10.09
C LEU A 24 5.19 -14.35 -10.10
N ALA A 25 4.55 -13.91 -11.18
CA ALA A 25 3.09 -13.91 -11.32
C ALA A 25 2.49 -15.32 -11.29
N SER A 26 3.23 -16.30 -11.81
CA SER A 26 2.85 -17.72 -11.80
C SER A 26 3.09 -18.40 -10.45
N MET A 27 3.85 -17.80 -9.54
CA MET A 27 4.08 -18.35 -8.20
C MET A 27 2.86 -18.17 -7.30
N ARG A 28 2.73 -19.04 -6.29
CA ARG A 28 1.68 -18.90 -5.27
C ARG A 28 1.78 -17.55 -4.54
N SER A 29 3.00 -17.10 -4.24
CA SER A 29 3.28 -15.82 -3.59
C SER A 29 2.85 -14.63 -4.44
N GLY A 30 3.12 -14.64 -5.76
CA GLY A 30 2.67 -13.60 -6.69
C GLY A 30 1.15 -13.53 -6.77
N ARG A 31 0.46 -14.66 -6.93
CA ARG A 31 -1.01 -14.69 -6.92
C ARG A 31 -1.61 -14.20 -5.61
N ALA A 32 -1.02 -14.59 -4.48
CA ALA A 32 -1.47 -14.13 -3.17
C ALA A 32 -1.30 -12.61 -3.01
N PHE A 33 -0.16 -12.06 -3.46
CA PHE A 33 0.08 -10.62 -3.50
C PHE A 33 -0.97 -9.90 -4.36
N LEU A 34 -1.20 -10.38 -5.59
CA LEU A 34 -2.15 -9.78 -6.53
C LEU A 34 -3.57 -9.78 -5.96
N SER A 35 -4.01 -10.87 -5.31
CA SER A 35 -5.30 -10.89 -4.62
C SER A 35 -5.33 -9.90 -3.46
N GLN A 36 -4.28 -9.81 -2.65
CA GLN A 36 -4.27 -8.86 -1.53
C GLN A 36 -4.34 -7.40 -1.99
N ILE A 37 -3.55 -7.01 -2.99
CA ILE A 37 -3.52 -5.63 -3.47
C ILE A 37 -4.75 -5.28 -4.32
N ASN A 38 -5.38 -6.26 -4.97
CA ASN A 38 -6.55 -5.97 -5.79
C ASN A 38 -7.88 -6.07 -5.04
N ASP A 39 -7.99 -6.95 -4.05
CA ASP A 39 -9.27 -7.25 -3.42
C ASP A 39 -9.44 -6.55 -2.07
N ASN A 40 -8.34 -6.19 -1.39
CA ASN A 40 -8.39 -5.79 0.02
C ASN A 40 -8.06 -4.32 0.30
N ILE A 41 -7.78 -3.50 -0.71
CA ILE A 41 -7.50 -2.07 -0.52
C ILE A 41 -8.60 -1.17 -1.12
N PRO A 42 -8.83 0.02 -0.54
CA PRO A 42 -9.68 1.02 -1.17
C PRO A 42 -9.18 1.42 -2.57
N ARG A 43 -10.10 1.77 -3.48
CA ARG A 43 -9.78 2.08 -4.89
C ARG A 43 -9.91 3.55 -5.26
N THR A 44 -10.37 4.39 -4.34
CA THR A 44 -10.50 5.84 -4.57
C THR A 44 -9.61 6.63 -3.61
N PRO A 45 -9.12 7.83 -3.99
CA PRO A 45 -8.32 8.66 -3.09
C PRO A 45 -9.05 8.96 -1.78
N SER A 46 -10.34 9.28 -1.85
CA SER A 46 -11.15 9.64 -0.68
C SER A 46 -11.29 8.48 0.32
N SER A 47 -11.58 7.26 -0.17
CA SER A 47 -11.68 6.07 0.69
C SER A 47 -10.32 5.65 1.25
N MET A 48 -9.25 5.81 0.46
CA MET A 48 -7.88 5.56 0.92
C MET A 48 -7.44 6.56 2.00
N MET A 49 -7.78 7.84 1.85
CA MET A 49 -7.48 8.88 2.83
C MET A 49 -8.26 8.68 4.13
N GLN A 50 -9.53 8.27 4.06
CA GLN A 50 -10.31 7.88 5.23
C GLN A 50 -9.65 6.71 5.97
N MET A 51 -9.20 5.68 5.23
CA MET A 51 -8.46 4.56 5.81
C MET A 51 -7.17 5.03 6.50
N ALA A 52 -6.36 5.84 5.83
CA ALA A 52 -5.11 6.39 6.40
C ALA A 52 -5.37 7.20 7.68
N SER A 53 -6.45 7.99 7.70
CA SER A 53 -6.85 8.81 8.86
C SER A 53 -7.30 7.95 10.04
N MET A 54 -8.06 6.88 9.79
CA MET A 54 -8.45 5.90 10.82
C MET A 54 -7.26 5.14 11.39
N LEU A 55 -6.24 4.83 10.58
CA LEU A 55 -5.02 4.19 11.05
C LEU A 55 -4.16 5.18 11.86
N HIS A 56 -4.11 6.43 11.43
CA HIS A 56 -3.42 7.49 12.16
C HIS A 56 -4.07 7.74 13.54
N SER A 57 -5.39 7.67 13.68
CA SER A 57 -6.03 7.87 15.00
C SER A 57 -5.77 6.70 15.97
N GLN A 58 -5.38 5.53 15.48
CA GLN A 58 -5.08 4.33 16.28
C GLN A 58 -3.62 4.23 16.77
N ARG A 59 -2.83 5.31 16.62
CA ARG A 59 -1.38 5.37 16.95
C ARG A 59 -0.99 5.00 18.40
N SER A 60 -1.93 4.77 19.32
CA SER A 60 -1.62 4.35 20.68
C SER A 60 -1.20 2.87 20.80
N ARG A 61 -1.35 2.07 19.73
CA ARG A 61 -0.99 0.66 19.70
C ARG A 61 -0.34 0.31 18.36
N SER A 62 0.70 -0.53 18.39
CA SER A 62 1.27 -1.11 17.16
C SER A 62 0.21 -1.82 16.34
N LEU A 63 0.27 -1.64 15.03
CA LEU A 63 -0.64 -2.26 14.08
C LEU A 63 -0.44 -3.79 14.07
N PRO A 64 -1.51 -4.58 14.04
CA PRO A 64 -1.40 -6.00 13.74
C PRO A 64 -0.71 -6.21 12.39
N PRO A 65 0.10 -7.28 12.20
CA PRO A 65 0.85 -7.50 10.95
C PRO A 65 -0.01 -7.41 9.69
N ALA A 66 -1.22 -7.98 9.70
CA ALA A 66 -2.14 -7.92 8.57
C ALA A 66 -2.63 -6.49 8.25
N GLN A 67 -2.77 -5.62 9.25
CA GLN A 67 -3.10 -4.21 9.01
C GLN A 67 -1.89 -3.46 8.47
N PHE A 68 -0.69 -3.74 8.99
CA PHE A 68 0.53 -3.14 8.47
C PHE A 68 0.78 -3.52 7.00
N ASP A 69 0.59 -4.79 6.64
CA ASP A 69 0.67 -5.25 5.25
C ASP A 69 -0.31 -4.48 4.36
N ARG A 70 -1.55 -4.26 4.84
CA ARG A 70 -2.54 -3.45 4.13
C ARG A 70 -2.08 -2.00 3.93
N VAL A 71 -1.43 -1.38 4.91
CA VAL A 71 -0.84 -0.03 4.76
C VAL A 71 0.22 -0.02 3.67
N VAL A 72 1.13 -0.99 3.68
CA VAL A 72 2.22 -1.09 2.69
C VAL A 72 1.64 -1.31 1.29
N LEU A 73 0.65 -2.18 1.13
CA LEU A 73 -0.01 -2.41 -0.16
C LEU A 73 -0.74 -1.15 -0.66
N SER A 74 -1.43 -0.43 0.22
CA SER A 74 -2.05 0.85 -0.12
C SER A 74 -1.02 1.92 -0.50
N LEU A 75 0.16 1.92 0.12
CA LEU A 75 1.27 2.80 -0.24
C LEU A 75 1.75 2.52 -1.67
N VAL A 76 1.97 1.24 -2.00
CA VAL A 76 2.36 0.80 -3.35
C VAL A 76 1.30 1.22 -4.37
N TYR A 77 0.02 0.94 -4.09
CA TYR A 77 -1.07 1.30 -4.99
C TYR A 77 -1.18 2.81 -5.24
N SER A 78 -1.07 3.62 -4.18
CA SER A 78 -1.12 5.08 -4.29
C SER A 78 0.04 5.63 -5.10
N ALA A 79 1.23 5.01 -4.99
CA ALA A 79 2.39 5.38 -5.80
C ALA A 79 2.19 5.03 -7.28
N LEU A 80 1.59 3.88 -7.60
CA LEU A 80 1.26 3.50 -8.98
C LEU A 80 0.22 4.47 -9.58
N GLN A 81 -0.85 4.77 -8.84
CA GLN A 81 -1.86 5.74 -9.25
C GLN A 81 -1.25 7.13 -9.49
N GLY A 82 -0.38 7.60 -8.60
CA GLY A 82 0.31 8.88 -8.77
C GLY A 82 1.28 8.94 -9.95
N GLN A 83 1.65 7.81 -10.55
CA GLN A 83 2.43 7.75 -11.79
C GLN A 83 1.56 7.73 -13.04
N GLN A 84 0.37 7.10 -12.98
CA GLN A 84 -0.51 6.94 -14.14
C GLN A 84 -1.48 8.10 -14.32
N GLN A 85 -1.92 8.73 -13.23
CA GLN A 85 -2.86 9.86 -13.29
C GLN A 85 -2.17 11.20 -13.54
N ASP A 86 -2.96 12.16 -14.00
CA ASP A 86 -2.53 13.54 -14.23
C ASP A 86 -3.38 14.55 -13.43
N GLY A 87 -2.87 15.79 -13.32
CA GLY A 87 -3.61 16.91 -12.73
C GLY A 87 -4.05 16.69 -11.28
N GLU A 88 -5.34 16.94 -11.02
CA GLU A 88 -5.94 16.87 -9.68
C GLU A 88 -5.92 15.46 -9.09
N GLU A 89 -6.12 14.42 -9.92
CA GLU A 89 -6.10 13.04 -9.42
C GLU A 89 -4.71 12.63 -8.95
N ARG A 90 -3.67 13.02 -9.69
CA ARG A 90 -2.28 12.82 -9.27
C ARG A 90 -1.98 13.49 -7.94
N GLN A 91 -2.49 14.71 -7.74
CA GLN A 91 -2.33 15.43 -6.47
C GLN A 91 -3.05 14.70 -5.33
N ALA A 92 -4.29 14.27 -5.54
CA ALA A 92 -5.06 13.53 -4.55
C ALA A 92 -4.36 12.22 -4.14
N TRP A 93 -3.85 11.45 -5.10
CA TRP A 93 -3.06 10.24 -4.82
C TRP A 93 -1.72 10.54 -4.14
N GLY A 94 -1.08 11.66 -4.48
CA GLY A 94 0.13 12.14 -3.82
C GLY A 94 -0.09 12.46 -2.34
N GLU A 95 -1.20 13.13 -2.00
CA GLU A 95 -1.56 13.40 -0.61
C GLU A 95 -1.84 12.11 0.18
N VAL A 96 -2.58 11.18 -0.43
CA VAL A 96 -2.81 9.85 0.14
C VAL A 96 -1.49 9.14 0.42
N LEU A 97 -0.56 9.13 -0.56
CA LEU A 97 0.74 8.50 -0.43
C LEU A 97 1.53 9.08 0.75
N LEU A 98 1.53 10.41 0.91
CA LEU A 98 2.19 11.08 2.03
C LEU A 98 1.58 10.69 3.39
N GLN A 99 0.25 10.61 3.49
CA GLN A 99 -0.42 10.19 4.73
C GLN A 99 -0.10 8.73 5.09
N LEU A 100 -0.12 7.84 4.11
CA LEU A 100 0.25 6.44 4.31
C LEU A 100 1.72 6.30 4.70
N ALA A 101 2.63 7.07 4.08
CA ALA A 101 4.04 7.09 4.44
C ALA A 101 4.24 7.51 5.91
N ASN A 102 3.49 8.52 6.37
CA ASN A 102 3.53 8.96 7.77
C ASN A 102 3.07 7.85 8.73
N VAL A 103 2.01 7.11 8.40
CA VAL A 103 1.55 5.96 9.19
C VAL A 103 2.63 4.88 9.23
N THR A 104 3.19 4.50 8.08
CA THR A 104 4.24 3.47 7.98
C THR A 104 5.48 3.86 8.78
N VAL A 105 5.97 5.10 8.63
CA VAL A 105 7.16 5.58 9.36
C VAL A 105 6.89 5.63 10.86
N HIS A 106 5.70 6.04 11.28
CA HIS A 106 5.34 6.03 12.70
C HIS A 106 5.35 4.62 13.28
N GLU A 107 4.72 3.66 12.60
CA GLU A 107 4.69 2.25 13.03
C GLU A 107 6.11 1.67 13.11
N LEU A 108 6.95 1.93 12.10
CA LEU A 108 8.33 1.48 12.12
C LEU A 108 9.13 2.13 13.26
N ARG A 109 8.97 3.43 13.52
CA ARG A 109 9.70 4.12 14.61
C ARG A 109 9.21 3.72 16.01
N GLY A 110 7.92 3.39 16.16
CA GLY A 110 7.30 3.04 17.43
C GLY A 110 7.47 1.58 17.84
N SER A 111 7.77 0.66 16.92
CA SER A 111 7.86 -0.78 17.23
C SER A 111 9.25 -1.26 17.69
N TYR A 112 10.33 -0.53 17.38
CA TYR A 112 11.69 -0.91 17.82
C TYR A 112 12.07 -0.40 19.23
N LEU A 113 11.25 0.44 19.85
CA LEU A 113 11.50 0.96 21.20
C LEU A 113 10.92 0.07 22.31
N PHE A 114 10.01 -0.85 21.98
CA PHE A 114 9.33 -1.73 22.95
C PHE A 114 9.75 -3.20 22.87
N SER A 115 10.73 -3.56 22.03
CA SER A 115 11.19 -4.95 21.84
C SER A 115 12.41 -5.35 22.67
N TYR A 116 12.75 -4.58 23.70
CA TYR A 116 13.69 -4.98 24.75
C TYR A 116 13.02 -4.87 26.12
N ALA A 117 12.26 -5.90 26.49
CA ALA A 117 11.83 -6.15 27.87
C ALA A 117 11.83 -7.66 28.14
#